data_AF-A0A915LM23-F1
#
_entry.id   AF-A0A915LM23-F1
#
_cell.length_a   1.000
_cell.length_b   1.000
_cell.length_c   1.000
_cell.angle_alpha   90.00
_cell.angle_beta   90.00
_cell.angle_gamma   90.00
#
_symmetry.space_group_name_H-M   'P 1'
#
loop_
_entity.id
_entity.type
_entity.pdbx_description
1 polymer ?
#
loop_
_entity_poly.entity_id
_entity_poly.type
_entity_poly.pdbx_seq_one_letter_code
_entity_poly.pdbx_strand_id
1 'polypeptide(L)'
;QNFHVLIRACVSTSHFNLLYETIYSRVQKDTLCRSTFLEMLEEFILENVLFQPPPSLVNDYLNYLLCEGQIPQFEQSVIRLPVESMDLHQVMTACKEHQLFDATCYIFNNAMKDYITPLNGYQMEQFELLSRFVHKQVLSDHEIVQGNKLLLYLSCCLVGRAYPHGDLPDENLALTVPLETYKFIVQLRSSFSTSSRSSSPQNISTKFNELQSFPHLNILLKFDALLFFNVISTCADAPVFAKCEGRLKRLVDMLISKCVEEEDEENDDIDLINELGPLLITFINGLLQKGAIPKDAYLFTKLIERVFLRRDFPSLRIQKIAEQSAVELLRLVPEIDLDKILEIAQPVPYIHLCAYIFTVRCEYFKLFEIFLANPLEPFSSFKNLLRQILLSMELCISMRRATRDCVVNELMQKWSKLALKSSCKIEKNIGNDDSSSDSSSDSTPPLERLRIRKVNSIPTITNKERQSISTVFRELEKAFPLCTSPRPTISCLLLKQQSQNLPKHGSTSSFAPT
;
A
#
# COMPACT_ATOMS: atom_id res chain seq x y z
N GLN A 1 45.34 26.04 -13.67
CA GLN A 1 44.85 27.20 -12.89
C GLN A 1 44.31 28.34 -13.76
N ASN A 2 45.04 28.86 -14.77
CA ASN A 2 44.52 29.96 -15.60
C ASN A 2 43.40 29.57 -16.60
N PHE A 3 43.20 28.28 -16.89
CA PHE A 3 42.14 27.83 -17.81
C PHE A 3 40.73 28.18 -17.32
N HIS A 4 40.45 28.06 -16.02
CA HIS A 4 39.12 28.37 -15.47
C HIS A 4 38.72 29.83 -15.73
N VAL A 5 39.63 30.78 -15.46
CA VAL A 5 39.41 32.21 -15.72
C VAL A 5 39.20 32.48 -17.21
N LEU A 6 39.96 31.81 -18.07
CA LEU A 6 39.84 31.95 -19.53
C LEU A 6 38.51 31.40 -20.04
N ILE A 7 38.09 30.21 -19.60
CA ILE A 7 36.80 29.62 -19.97
C ILE A 7 35.67 30.53 -19.49
N ARG A 8 35.70 30.95 -18.21
CA ARG A 8 34.71 31.86 -17.63
C ARG A 8 34.61 33.18 -18.39
N ALA A 9 35.75 33.79 -18.74
CA ALA A 9 35.77 35.01 -19.54
C ALA A 9 35.18 34.80 -20.94
N CYS A 10 35.50 33.69 -21.62
CA CYS A 10 34.96 33.38 -22.95
C CYS A 10 33.45 33.14 -22.91
N VAL A 11 32.96 32.40 -21.91
CA VAL A 11 31.52 32.14 -21.70
C VAL A 11 30.78 33.44 -21.37
N SER A 12 31.32 34.25 -20.45
CA SER A 12 30.69 35.51 -20.00
C SER A 12 30.62 36.57 -21.09
N THR A 13 31.55 36.54 -22.05
CA THR A 13 31.60 37.46 -23.19
C THR A 13 31.06 36.84 -24.49
N SER A 14 30.55 35.61 -24.42
CA SER A 14 30.01 34.83 -25.56
C SER A 14 30.99 34.63 -26.73
N HIS A 15 32.31 34.64 -26.48
CA HIS A 15 33.35 34.39 -27.49
C HIS A 15 33.66 32.89 -27.61
N PHE A 16 32.67 32.09 -28.00
CA PHE A 16 32.80 30.63 -28.09
C PHE A 16 33.79 30.18 -29.18
N ASN A 17 33.90 30.91 -30.30
CA ASN A 17 34.89 30.60 -31.35
C ASN A 17 36.33 30.66 -30.82
N LEU A 18 36.65 31.62 -29.95
CA LEU A 18 37.97 31.72 -29.32
C LEU A 18 38.23 30.51 -28.43
N LEU A 19 37.23 30.12 -27.63
CA LEU A 19 37.31 28.98 -26.73
C LEU A 19 37.56 27.67 -27.50
N TYR A 20 36.76 27.42 -28.54
CA TYR A 20 36.75 26.15 -29.27
C TYR A 20 37.88 26.06 -30.31
N GLU A 21 38.06 27.07 -31.15
CA GLU A 21 39.01 26.98 -32.27
C GLU A 21 40.43 27.35 -31.88
N THR A 22 40.61 28.26 -30.90
CA THR A 22 41.93 28.82 -30.58
C THR A 22 42.52 28.28 -29.30
N ILE A 23 41.74 28.22 -28.22
CA ILE A 23 42.22 27.76 -26.91
C ILE A 23 42.29 26.24 -26.92
N TYR A 24 41.16 25.58 -27.19
CA TYR A 24 41.08 24.13 -27.14
C TYR A 24 41.99 23.44 -28.16
N SER A 25 42.11 23.95 -29.40
CA SER A 25 43.02 23.38 -30.42
C SER A 25 44.51 23.38 -30.02
N ARG A 26 44.93 24.30 -29.15
CA ARG A 26 46.29 24.32 -28.59
C ARG A 26 46.43 23.38 -27.40
N VAL A 27 45.41 23.34 -26.56
CA VAL A 27 45.36 22.52 -25.35
C VAL A 27 45.27 21.02 -25.68
N GLN A 28 44.54 20.65 -26.74
CA GLN A 28 44.34 19.25 -27.14
C GLN A 28 45.65 18.53 -27.50
N LYS A 29 46.73 19.26 -27.83
CA LYS A 29 48.03 18.70 -28.21
C LYS A 29 48.80 18.07 -27.04
N ASP A 30 48.51 18.48 -25.82
CA ASP A 30 49.15 17.96 -24.61
C ASP A 30 48.12 17.25 -23.73
N THR A 31 48.36 15.98 -23.44
CA THR A 31 47.45 15.11 -22.68
C THR A 31 47.09 15.67 -21.30
N LEU A 32 48.06 16.23 -20.57
CA LEU A 32 47.84 16.76 -19.21
C LEU A 32 47.06 18.07 -19.22
N CYS A 33 47.38 18.95 -20.17
CA CYS A 33 46.63 20.19 -20.36
C CYS A 33 45.20 19.90 -20.79
N ARG A 34 45.01 18.90 -21.66
CA ARG A 34 43.69 18.46 -22.12
C ARG A 34 42.82 17.95 -20.98
N SER A 35 43.30 17.01 -20.15
CA SER A 35 42.52 16.50 -19.02
C SER A 35 42.14 17.61 -18.03
N THR A 36 43.10 18.47 -17.67
CA THR A 36 42.84 19.60 -16.77
C THR A 36 41.83 20.59 -17.36
N PHE A 37 41.85 20.82 -18.67
CA PHE A 37 40.89 21.70 -19.33
C PHE A 37 39.48 21.09 -19.34
N LEU A 38 39.36 19.79 -19.62
CA LEU A 38 38.09 19.07 -19.64
C LEU A 38 37.44 19.02 -18.25
N GLU A 39 38.22 18.81 -17.19
CA GLU A 39 37.76 18.86 -15.80
C GLU A 39 37.19 20.24 -15.44
N MET A 40 37.84 21.33 -15.87
CA MET A 40 37.32 22.69 -15.62
C MET A 40 36.12 23.05 -16.50
N LEU A 41 35.93 22.36 -17.63
CA LEU A 41 34.80 22.58 -18.54
C LEU A 41 33.49 22.04 -17.96
N GLU A 42 33.56 21.03 -17.08
CA GLU A 42 32.42 20.37 -16.46
C GLU A 42 31.45 21.35 -15.80
N GLU A 43 31.93 22.32 -15.02
CA GLU A 43 31.10 23.33 -14.35
C GLU A 43 30.20 24.06 -15.37
N PHE A 44 30.74 24.45 -16.51
CA PHE A 44 30.03 25.18 -17.55
C PHE A 44 29.07 24.30 -18.37
N ILE A 45 29.36 23.00 -18.48
CA ILE A 45 28.43 22.02 -19.07
C ILE A 45 27.24 21.81 -18.13
N LEU A 46 27.50 21.63 -16.84
CA LEU A 46 26.46 21.41 -15.84
C LEU A 46 25.53 22.64 -15.70
N GLU A 47 26.07 23.84 -15.86
CA GLU A 47 25.29 25.09 -15.88
C GLU A 47 24.51 25.35 -17.18
N ASN A 48 24.66 24.52 -18.22
CA ASN A 48 24.05 24.74 -19.55
C ASN A 48 24.42 26.08 -20.20
N VAL A 49 25.65 26.59 -19.98
CA VAL A 49 26.08 27.91 -20.49
C VAL A 49 26.91 27.84 -21.78
N LEU A 50 27.27 26.63 -22.24
CA LEU A 50 27.99 26.44 -23.50
C LEU A 50 27.03 26.47 -24.70
N PHE A 51 27.23 27.43 -25.59
CA PHE A 51 26.45 27.53 -26.83
C PHE A 51 27.13 26.75 -27.96
N GLN A 52 26.43 25.74 -28.51
CA GLN A 52 26.86 24.93 -29.67
C GLN A 52 28.31 24.43 -29.57
N PRO A 53 28.65 23.61 -28.56
CA PRO A 53 29.98 23.02 -28.46
C PRO A 53 30.29 22.13 -29.69
N PRO A 54 31.52 22.14 -30.22
CA PRO A 54 31.87 21.35 -31.39
C PRO A 54 31.91 19.85 -31.03
N PRO A 55 31.51 18.95 -31.96
CA PRO A 55 31.45 17.52 -31.67
C PRO A 55 32.78 16.90 -31.22
N SER A 56 33.91 17.42 -31.70
CA SER A 56 35.24 16.97 -31.29
C SER A 56 35.52 17.22 -29.79
N LEU A 57 35.13 18.39 -29.28
CA LEU A 57 35.28 18.74 -27.87
C LEU A 57 34.36 17.88 -27.00
N VAL A 58 33.10 17.74 -27.43
CA VAL A 58 32.11 16.93 -26.71
C VAL A 58 32.55 15.47 -26.62
N ASN A 59 32.99 14.88 -27.74
CA ASN A 59 33.49 13.51 -27.75
C ASN A 59 34.74 13.35 -26.87
N ASP A 60 35.70 14.28 -26.92
CA ASP A 60 36.88 14.22 -26.05
C ASP A 60 36.51 14.31 -24.56
N TYR A 61 35.54 15.15 -24.21
CA TYR A 61 35.03 15.30 -22.84
C TYR A 61 34.31 14.04 -22.34
N LEU A 62 33.37 13.50 -23.13
CA LEU A 62 32.62 12.31 -22.77
C LEU A 62 33.55 11.08 -22.67
N ASN A 63 34.53 10.95 -23.56
CA ASN A 63 35.57 9.92 -23.47
C ASN A 63 36.42 10.06 -22.21
N TYR A 64 36.80 11.29 -21.85
CA TYR A 64 37.54 11.55 -20.63
C TYR A 64 36.78 11.04 -19.39
N LEU A 65 35.49 11.35 -19.27
CA LEU A 65 34.66 10.88 -18.15
C LEU A 65 34.56 9.34 -18.09
N LEU A 66 34.42 8.68 -19.24
CA LEU A 66 34.39 7.22 -19.31
C LEU A 66 35.74 6.60 -18.90
N CYS A 67 36.86 7.16 -19.36
CA CYS A 67 38.20 6.69 -18.99
C CYS A 67 38.49 6.87 -17.49
N GLU A 68 38.02 7.95 -16.88
CA GLU A 68 38.16 8.20 -15.44
C GLU A 68 37.12 7.44 -14.58
N GLY A 69 36.16 6.74 -15.21
CA GLY A 69 35.10 6.01 -14.50
C GLY A 69 34.05 6.90 -13.84
N GLN A 70 33.95 8.17 -14.24
CA GLN A 70 33.01 9.16 -13.71
C GLN A 70 31.62 9.01 -14.38
N ILE A 71 31.00 7.85 -14.17
CA ILE A 71 29.75 7.46 -14.82
C ILE A 71 28.56 8.38 -14.45
N PRO A 72 28.37 8.81 -13.20
CA PRO A 72 27.28 9.73 -12.86
C PRO A 72 27.43 11.10 -13.54
N GLN A 73 28.65 11.64 -13.60
CA GLN A 73 28.97 12.89 -14.29
C GLN A 73 28.74 12.76 -15.80
N PHE A 74 29.09 11.61 -16.38
CA PHE A 74 28.81 11.30 -17.77
C PHE A 74 27.31 11.37 -18.07
N GLU A 75 26.48 10.70 -17.26
CA GLU A 75 25.01 10.72 -17.43
C GLU A 75 24.46 12.16 -17.33
N GLN A 76 24.89 12.92 -16.32
CA GLN A 76 24.45 14.31 -16.15
C GLN A 76 24.89 15.24 -17.28
N SER A 77 26.07 14.99 -17.86
CA SER A 77 26.60 15.77 -18.97
C SER A 77 25.84 15.49 -20.26
N VAL A 78 25.53 14.22 -20.55
CA VAL A 78 24.77 13.82 -21.75
C VAL A 78 23.40 14.49 -21.79
N ILE A 79 22.72 14.63 -20.65
CA ILE A 79 21.38 15.25 -20.55
C ILE A 79 21.42 16.77 -20.82
N ARG A 80 22.60 17.39 -20.69
CA ARG A 80 22.81 18.84 -20.78
C ARG A 80 23.42 19.29 -22.09
N LEU A 81 24.14 18.39 -22.75
CA LEU A 81 24.77 18.65 -24.03
C LEU A 81 23.76 18.53 -25.17
N PRO A 82 23.83 19.41 -26.19
CA PRO A 82 22.94 19.33 -27.34
C PRO A 82 23.22 18.05 -28.14
N VAL A 83 22.15 17.35 -28.50
CA VAL A 83 22.20 16.06 -29.20
C VAL A 83 22.93 16.15 -30.53
N GLU A 84 22.85 17.28 -31.21
CA GLU A 84 23.53 17.52 -32.49
C GLU A 84 25.06 17.55 -32.37
N SER A 85 25.58 17.76 -31.16
CA SER A 85 27.01 17.78 -30.87
C SER A 85 27.57 16.44 -30.39
N MET A 86 26.75 15.41 -30.26
CA MET A 86 27.15 14.11 -29.68
C MET A 86 27.29 13.02 -30.75
N ASP A 87 28.27 12.13 -30.58
CA ASP A 87 28.27 10.84 -31.28
C ASP A 87 27.25 9.90 -30.63
N LEU A 88 26.06 9.84 -31.21
CA LEU A 88 24.95 9.03 -30.69
C LEU A 88 25.29 7.54 -30.58
N HIS A 89 26.11 7.00 -31.49
CA HIS A 89 26.47 5.58 -31.45
C HIS A 89 27.36 5.29 -30.24
N GLN A 90 28.39 6.12 -30.03
CA GLN A 90 29.27 5.99 -28.88
C GLN A 90 28.51 6.16 -27.56
N VAL A 91 27.73 7.23 -27.42
CA VAL A 91 27.03 7.54 -26.18
C VAL A 91 26.00 6.46 -25.85
N MET A 92 25.23 5.99 -26.83
CA MET A 92 24.27 4.90 -26.62
C MET A 92 24.93 3.58 -26.22
N THR A 93 26.12 3.29 -26.76
CA THR A 93 26.90 2.11 -26.36
C THR A 93 27.29 2.19 -24.89
N ALA A 94 27.85 3.33 -24.46
CA ALA A 94 28.22 3.57 -23.07
C ALA A 94 27.01 3.57 -22.12
N CYS A 95 25.90 4.19 -22.51
CA CYS A 95 24.66 4.19 -21.74
C CYS A 95 24.12 2.76 -21.52
N LYS A 96 24.24 1.89 -22.53
CA LYS A 96 23.84 0.49 -22.43
C LYS A 96 24.78 -0.31 -21.51
N GLU A 97 26.09 -0.15 -21.66
CA GLU A 97 27.10 -0.83 -20.84
C GLU A 97 26.96 -0.48 -19.35
N HIS A 98 26.62 0.77 -19.04
CA HIS A 98 26.51 1.27 -17.67
C HIS A 98 25.08 1.42 -17.14
N GLN A 99 24.05 0.99 -17.91
CA GLN A 99 22.63 1.07 -17.53
C GLN A 99 22.13 2.49 -17.16
N LEU A 100 22.53 3.49 -17.94
CA LEU A 100 22.23 4.90 -17.72
C LEU A 100 20.86 5.28 -18.28
N PHE A 101 19.84 5.12 -17.44
CA PHE A 101 18.44 5.31 -17.83
C PHE A 101 18.13 6.75 -18.27
N ASP A 102 18.65 7.76 -17.57
CA ASP A 102 18.24 9.15 -17.79
C ASP A 102 18.84 9.67 -19.11
N ALA A 103 20.11 9.37 -19.35
CA ALA A 103 20.79 9.68 -20.61
C ALA A 103 20.17 8.93 -21.80
N THR A 104 19.81 7.66 -21.62
CA THR A 104 19.14 6.87 -22.67
C THR A 104 17.82 7.52 -23.06
N CYS A 105 16.97 7.84 -22.09
CA CYS A 105 15.70 8.51 -22.33
C CYS A 105 15.89 9.87 -23.02
N TYR A 106 16.87 10.65 -22.56
CA TYR A 106 17.19 11.95 -23.16
C TYR A 106 17.55 11.83 -24.65
N ILE A 107 18.40 10.87 -25.02
CA ILE A 107 18.84 10.67 -26.41
C ILE A 107 17.67 10.25 -27.29
N PHE A 108 16.88 9.25 -26.89
CA PHE A 108 15.73 8.82 -27.69
C PHE A 108 14.69 9.93 -27.86
N ASN A 109 14.39 10.66 -26.79
CA ASN A 109 13.40 11.73 -26.81
C ASN A 109 13.83 12.90 -27.69
N ASN A 110 15.09 13.35 -27.57
CA ASN A 110 15.54 14.56 -28.26
C ASN A 110 16.16 14.29 -29.64
N ALA A 111 16.85 13.15 -29.83
CA ALA A 111 17.42 12.77 -31.11
C ALA A 111 16.38 12.14 -32.06
N MET A 112 15.61 11.19 -31.52
CA MET A 112 14.72 10.33 -32.33
C MET A 112 13.25 10.73 -32.22
N LYS A 113 12.88 11.59 -31.26
CA LYS A 113 11.49 11.93 -30.93
C LYS A 113 10.65 10.69 -30.61
N ASP A 114 11.29 9.66 -30.07
CA ASP A 114 10.68 8.38 -29.74
C ASP A 114 10.65 8.19 -28.22
N TYR A 115 9.45 8.25 -27.66
CA TYR A 115 9.22 8.18 -26.22
C TYR A 115 8.83 6.77 -25.75
N ILE A 116 8.61 5.82 -26.68
CA ILE A 116 8.13 4.46 -26.39
C ILE A 116 9.26 3.44 -26.48
N THR A 117 10.20 3.60 -27.41
CA THR A 117 11.37 2.71 -27.50
C THR A 117 12.22 2.69 -26.22
N PRO A 118 12.42 3.78 -25.46
CA PRO A 118 13.05 3.70 -24.14
C PRO A 118 12.34 2.77 -23.15
N LEU A 119 11.02 2.60 -23.29
CA LEU A 119 10.20 1.73 -22.46
C LEU A 119 10.28 0.26 -22.91
N ASN A 120 10.12 0.01 -24.22
CA ASN A 120 9.90 -1.33 -24.78
C ASN A 120 11.11 -1.94 -25.47
N GLY A 121 12.14 -1.14 -25.76
CA GLY A 121 13.11 -1.43 -26.81
C GLY A 121 13.79 -2.79 -26.61
N TYR A 122 13.62 -3.67 -27.60
CA TYR A 122 14.29 -4.98 -27.79
C TYR A 122 15.83 -4.95 -27.64
N GLN A 123 16.43 -3.77 -27.52
CA GLN A 123 17.88 -3.57 -27.39
C GLN A 123 18.31 -2.98 -26.04
N MET A 124 17.40 -2.36 -25.28
CA MET A 124 17.72 -1.58 -24.07
C MET A 124 17.13 -2.18 -22.79
N GLU A 125 16.39 -3.28 -22.91
CA GLU A 125 15.99 -4.15 -21.81
C GLU A 125 15.28 -3.44 -20.64
N GLN A 126 14.76 -2.22 -20.69
CA GLN A 126 14.32 -1.56 -19.44
C GLN A 126 13.11 -2.25 -18.76
N PHE A 127 12.02 -2.49 -19.51
CA PHE A 127 10.93 -3.34 -19.01
C PHE A 127 11.34 -4.81 -18.87
N GLU A 128 12.30 -5.29 -19.66
CA GLU A 128 12.84 -6.65 -19.54
C GLU A 128 13.67 -6.83 -18.25
N LEU A 129 14.40 -5.81 -17.85
CA LEU A 129 15.25 -5.70 -16.67
C LEU A 129 14.37 -5.55 -15.43
N LEU A 130 13.33 -4.72 -15.52
CA LEU A 130 12.26 -4.73 -14.52
C LEU A 130 11.62 -6.12 -14.42
N SER A 131 11.24 -6.73 -15.53
CA SER A 131 10.67 -8.09 -15.55
C SER A 131 11.62 -9.15 -14.97
N ARG A 132 12.94 -9.01 -15.12
CA ARG A 132 13.96 -9.94 -14.58
C ARG A 132 14.04 -9.85 -13.05
N PHE A 133 13.81 -8.69 -12.47
CA PHE A 133 14.01 -8.47 -11.03
C PHE A 133 12.72 -8.44 -10.23
N VAL A 134 11.57 -8.18 -10.86
CA VAL A 134 10.26 -8.17 -10.24
C VAL A 134 9.89 -9.51 -9.57
N HIS A 135 10.50 -10.62 -9.98
CA HIS A 135 10.34 -11.93 -9.35
C HIS A 135 11.29 -12.18 -8.18
N LYS A 136 12.19 -11.24 -7.84
CA LYS A 136 13.08 -11.35 -6.69
C LYS A 136 12.32 -10.99 -5.42
N GLN A 137 12.55 -11.76 -4.36
CA GLN A 137 11.99 -11.47 -3.03
C GLN A 137 12.53 -10.16 -2.43
N VAL A 138 13.76 -9.79 -2.78
CA VAL A 138 14.42 -8.56 -2.31
C VAL A 138 15.09 -7.89 -3.50
N LEU A 139 14.72 -6.62 -3.72
CA LEU A 139 15.34 -5.75 -4.70
C LEU A 139 16.52 -5.02 -4.08
N SER A 140 17.58 -4.81 -4.85
CA SER A 140 18.69 -3.93 -4.48
C SER A 140 18.32 -2.46 -4.64
N ASP A 141 19.02 -1.56 -3.95
CA ASP A 141 18.80 -0.11 -4.04
C ASP A 141 18.88 0.38 -5.49
N HIS A 142 19.80 -0.17 -6.29
CA HIS A 142 19.92 0.15 -7.71
C HIS A 142 18.65 -0.24 -8.50
N GLU A 143 18.12 -1.44 -8.31
CA GLU A 143 16.92 -1.91 -9.00
C GLU A 143 15.68 -1.09 -8.63
N ILE A 144 15.55 -0.72 -7.35
CA ILE A 144 14.49 0.17 -6.86
C ILE A 144 14.59 1.54 -7.52
N VAL A 145 15.80 2.13 -7.58
CA VAL A 145 16.02 3.42 -8.24
C VAL A 145 15.65 3.35 -9.73
N GLN A 146 16.03 2.28 -10.44
CA GLN A 146 15.73 2.11 -11.86
C GLN A 146 14.21 1.99 -12.11
N GLY A 147 13.50 1.16 -11.35
CA GLY A 147 12.05 1.05 -11.50
C GLY A 147 11.30 2.34 -11.11
N ASN A 148 11.80 3.08 -10.12
CA ASN A 148 11.25 4.39 -9.76
C ASN A 148 11.48 5.43 -10.86
N LYS A 149 12.65 5.45 -11.50
CA LYS A 149 12.93 6.29 -12.66
C LYS A 149 12.00 5.96 -13.83
N LEU A 150 11.72 4.68 -14.08
CA LEU A 150 10.75 4.24 -15.09
C LEU A 150 9.34 4.75 -14.79
N LEU A 151 8.87 4.63 -13.54
CA LEU A 151 7.56 5.15 -13.13
C LEU A 151 7.48 6.67 -13.24
N LEU A 152 8.55 7.39 -12.90
CA LEU A 152 8.65 8.84 -13.09
C LEU A 152 8.61 9.21 -14.58
N TYR A 153 9.33 8.48 -15.43
CA TYR A 153 9.30 8.68 -16.87
C TYR A 153 7.89 8.48 -17.45
N LEU A 154 7.20 7.40 -17.05
CA LEU A 154 5.80 7.15 -17.43
C LEU A 154 4.89 8.30 -17.00
N SER A 155 5.08 8.83 -15.80
CA SER A 155 4.35 10.01 -15.30
C SER A 155 4.57 11.23 -16.19
N CYS A 156 5.82 11.56 -16.52
CA CYS A 156 6.15 12.66 -17.42
C CYS A 156 5.48 12.49 -18.79
N CYS A 157 5.56 11.30 -19.38
CA CYS A 157 4.99 11.02 -20.69
C CYS A 157 3.45 11.07 -20.68
N LEU A 158 2.78 10.57 -19.64
CA LEU A 158 1.31 10.63 -19.50
C LEU A 158 0.77 12.06 -19.35
N VAL A 159 1.52 12.94 -18.70
CA VAL A 159 1.16 14.37 -18.57
C VAL A 159 1.52 15.15 -19.83
N GLY A 160 2.45 14.65 -20.65
CA GLY A 160 2.95 15.33 -21.85
C GLY A 160 4.08 16.30 -21.53
N ARG A 161 4.97 15.95 -20.60
CA ARG A 161 6.19 16.70 -20.25
C ARG A 161 7.44 15.99 -20.77
N ALA A 162 8.50 16.77 -21.00
CA ALA A 162 9.79 16.18 -21.31
C ALA A 162 10.41 15.55 -20.05
N TYR A 163 11.24 14.55 -20.29
CA TYR A 163 12.05 13.89 -19.26
C TYR A 163 13.53 14.06 -19.62
N PRO A 164 14.43 14.29 -18.65
CA PRO A 164 14.16 14.43 -17.21
C PRO A 164 13.51 15.76 -16.80
N HIS A 165 13.70 16.81 -17.59
CA HIS A 165 13.22 18.16 -17.29
C HIS A 165 12.72 18.87 -18.56
N GLY A 166 11.79 19.82 -18.39
CA GLY A 166 11.27 20.67 -19.46
C GLY A 166 9.92 20.22 -20.02
N ASP A 167 9.54 20.86 -21.12
CA ASP A 167 8.29 20.60 -21.84
C ASP A 167 8.59 19.95 -23.19
N LEU A 168 7.60 19.26 -23.75
CA LEU A 168 7.76 18.65 -25.07
C LEU A 168 7.93 19.74 -26.13
N PRO A 169 8.87 19.57 -27.09
CA PRO A 169 9.23 20.63 -28.03
C PRO A 169 8.16 20.92 -29.11
N ASP A 170 7.22 20.00 -29.32
CA ASP A 170 6.17 20.08 -30.34
C ASP A 170 4.80 19.81 -29.71
N GLU A 171 3.81 20.64 -30.05
CA GLU A 171 2.42 20.48 -29.61
C GLU A 171 1.82 19.13 -30.08
N ASN A 172 2.24 18.62 -31.24
CA ASN A 172 1.81 17.31 -31.72
C ASN A 172 2.31 16.19 -30.80
N LEU A 173 3.56 16.30 -30.32
CA LEU A 173 4.12 15.33 -29.37
C LEU A 173 3.37 15.41 -28.03
N ALA A 174 2.94 16.59 -27.60
CA ALA A 174 2.14 16.75 -26.38
C ALA A 174 0.77 16.05 -26.44
N LEU A 175 0.28 15.70 -27.63
CA LEU A 175 -0.94 14.91 -27.82
C LEU A 175 -0.63 13.42 -28.03
N THR A 176 0.39 13.10 -28.83
CA THR A 176 0.70 11.73 -29.21
C THR A 176 1.42 10.97 -28.11
N VAL A 177 2.41 11.57 -27.42
CA VAL A 177 3.21 10.89 -26.39
C VAL A 177 2.33 10.34 -25.27
N PRO A 178 1.43 11.13 -24.63
CA PRO A 178 0.52 10.59 -23.61
C PRO A 178 -0.33 9.41 -24.10
N LEU A 179 -0.83 9.51 -25.33
CA LEU A 179 -1.69 8.48 -25.92
C LEU A 179 -0.91 7.18 -26.17
N GLU A 180 0.28 7.26 -26.75
CA GLU A 180 1.13 6.10 -27.00
C GLU A 180 1.63 5.48 -25.71
N THR A 181 1.94 6.28 -24.68
CA THR A 181 2.28 5.77 -23.34
C THR A 181 1.11 5.05 -22.69
N TYR A 182 -0.11 5.61 -22.76
CA TYR A 182 -1.31 4.91 -22.29
C TYR A 182 -1.49 3.58 -23.01
N LYS A 183 -1.43 3.58 -24.36
CA LYS A 183 -1.56 2.35 -25.18
C LYS A 183 -0.51 1.32 -24.79
N PHE A 184 0.73 1.75 -24.55
CA PHE A 184 1.80 0.88 -24.10
C PHE A 184 1.48 0.23 -22.74
N ILE A 185 0.99 0.98 -21.76
CA ILE A 185 0.60 0.44 -20.44
C ILE A 185 -0.52 -0.61 -20.58
N VAL A 186 -1.55 -0.31 -21.38
CA VAL A 186 -2.71 -1.20 -21.60
C VAL A 186 -2.54 -2.15 -22.78
N GLN A 187 -1.32 -2.30 -23.30
CA GLN A 187 -1.07 -3.11 -24.48
C GLN A 187 -1.37 -4.58 -24.15
N LEU A 188 -2.20 -5.20 -24.98
CA LEU A 188 -2.49 -6.63 -24.88
C LEU A 188 -1.40 -7.41 -25.64
N ARG A 189 -1.02 -8.58 -25.12
CA ARG A 189 -0.16 -9.51 -25.87
C ARG A 189 -0.93 -10.05 -27.08
N SER A 190 -0.61 -9.53 -28.27
CA SER A 190 -1.04 -10.14 -29.53
C SER A 190 -0.33 -11.49 -29.69
N SER A 191 -1.09 -12.58 -29.80
CA SER A 191 -0.56 -13.93 -30.09
C SER A 191 0.00 -14.10 -31.50
N PHE A 192 0.23 -13.01 -32.24
CA PHE A 192 0.74 -13.06 -33.61
C PHE A 192 2.15 -12.49 -33.71
N SER A 193 3.13 -13.20 -33.14
CA SER A 193 4.54 -13.10 -33.55
C SER A 193 5.27 -14.44 -33.30
N THR A 194 4.96 -15.38 -34.19
CA THR A 194 5.84 -16.37 -34.85
C THR A 194 7.00 -17.05 -34.11
N SER A 195 6.89 -18.39 -34.09
CA SER A 195 7.96 -19.36 -34.41
C SER A 195 8.94 -19.78 -33.32
N SER A 196 8.47 -20.61 -32.39
CA SER A 196 9.24 -21.81 -32.05
C SER A 196 8.31 -23.01 -31.96
N ARG A 197 8.66 -24.05 -32.73
CA ARG A 197 7.91 -25.29 -32.86
C ARG A 197 8.07 -26.09 -31.57
N SER A 198 7.00 -26.22 -30.79
CA SER A 198 6.77 -27.43 -29.99
C SER A 198 5.28 -27.76 -30.02
N SER A 199 5.02 -28.82 -30.77
CA SER A 199 3.71 -29.44 -30.93
C SER A 199 3.38 -30.28 -29.69
N SER A 200 2.44 -29.80 -28.88
CA SER A 200 1.64 -30.61 -27.97
C SER A 200 0.22 -30.02 -27.91
N PRO A 201 -0.84 -30.79 -28.22
CA PRO A 201 -2.21 -30.30 -28.12
C PRO A 201 -2.74 -30.61 -26.72
N GLN A 202 -2.49 -29.74 -25.73
CA GLN A 202 -3.20 -29.79 -24.45
C GLN A 202 -3.52 -28.38 -23.91
N ASN A 203 -4.79 -28.26 -23.48
CA ASN A 203 -5.44 -27.18 -22.74
C ASN A 203 -5.76 -25.88 -23.49
N ILE A 204 -7.02 -25.81 -23.93
CA ILE A 204 -7.67 -24.62 -24.50
C ILE A 204 -7.87 -23.52 -23.42
N SER A 205 -7.83 -23.87 -22.13
CA SER A 205 -7.97 -22.95 -20.99
C SER A 205 -6.73 -22.06 -20.79
N THR A 206 -5.52 -22.62 -20.85
CA THR A 206 -4.27 -21.88 -20.57
C THR A 206 -3.93 -20.84 -21.64
N LYS A 207 -4.35 -21.06 -22.90
CA LYS A 207 -4.20 -20.04 -23.95
C LYS A 207 -5.03 -18.79 -23.69
N PHE A 208 -6.22 -18.91 -23.09
CA PHE A 208 -7.09 -17.77 -22.84
C PHE A 208 -6.51 -16.80 -21.79
N ASN A 209 -5.88 -17.33 -20.73
CA ASN A 209 -5.24 -16.50 -19.69
C ASN A 209 -3.98 -15.77 -20.20
N GLU A 210 -3.19 -16.38 -21.08
CA GLU A 210 -2.03 -15.69 -21.70
C GLU A 210 -2.46 -14.61 -22.72
N LEU A 211 -3.61 -14.78 -23.37
CA LEU A 211 -4.20 -13.83 -24.32
C LEU A 211 -4.82 -12.58 -23.66
N GLN A 212 -5.11 -12.64 -22.36
CA GLN A 212 -5.65 -11.51 -21.58
C GLN A 212 -4.59 -10.79 -20.72
N SER A 213 -3.35 -11.27 -20.73
CA SER A 213 -2.29 -10.69 -19.91
C SER A 213 -1.88 -9.33 -20.50
N PHE A 214 -2.06 -8.25 -19.72
CA PHE A 214 -1.46 -6.94 -19.96
C PHE A 214 -0.04 -6.97 -19.38
N PRO A 215 0.99 -7.37 -20.14
CA PRO A 215 2.30 -7.69 -19.56
C PRO A 215 2.94 -6.48 -18.88
N HIS A 216 2.87 -5.30 -19.50
CA HIS A 216 3.45 -4.08 -18.94
C HIS A 216 2.74 -3.68 -17.66
N LEU A 217 1.41 -3.70 -17.64
CA LEU A 217 0.63 -3.45 -16.44
C LEU A 217 1.00 -4.42 -15.31
N ASN A 218 1.11 -5.71 -15.62
CA ASN A 218 1.49 -6.74 -14.63
C ASN A 218 2.88 -6.49 -14.05
N ILE A 219 3.87 -6.16 -14.87
CA ILE A 219 5.23 -5.86 -14.41
C ILE A 219 5.22 -4.62 -13.48
N LEU A 220 4.47 -3.57 -13.85
CA LEU A 220 4.38 -2.35 -13.05
C LEU A 220 3.70 -2.60 -11.69
N LEU A 221 2.61 -3.37 -11.68
CA LEU A 221 1.90 -3.71 -10.45
C LEU A 221 2.73 -4.59 -9.52
N LYS A 222 3.47 -5.56 -10.09
CA LYS A 222 4.36 -6.42 -9.31
C LYS A 222 5.59 -5.66 -8.78
N PHE A 223 6.08 -4.66 -9.51
CA PHE A 223 7.20 -3.83 -9.04
C PHE A 223 6.80 -2.96 -7.84
N ASP A 224 5.80 -2.08 -8.02
CA ASP A 224 5.27 -1.23 -6.96
C ASP A 224 3.86 -0.72 -7.34
N ALA A 225 2.83 -1.47 -6.95
CA ALA A 225 1.44 -1.11 -7.21
C ALA A 225 1.05 0.24 -6.58
N LEU A 226 1.55 0.57 -5.39
CA LEU A 226 1.21 1.81 -4.70
C LEU A 226 1.78 3.01 -5.46
N LEU A 227 3.06 2.96 -5.84
CA LEU A 227 3.69 4.03 -6.60
C LEU A 227 3.08 4.17 -8.00
N PHE A 228 2.75 3.05 -8.66
CA PHE A 228 2.02 3.07 -9.92
C PHE A 228 0.65 3.75 -9.79
N PHE A 229 -0.15 3.40 -8.78
CA PHE A 229 -1.44 4.06 -8.52
C PHE A 229 -1.28 5.55 -8.22
N ASN A 230 -0.23 5.96 -7.50
CA ASN A 230 0.08 7.37 -7.27
C ASN A 230 0.42 8.11 -8.57
N VAL A 231 1.18 7.50 -9.48
CA VAL A 231 1.46 8.06 -10.82
C VAL A 231 0.17 8.28 -11.58
N ILE A 232 -0.69 7.26 -11.70
CA ILE A 232 -1.97 7.41 -12.44
C ILE A 232 -2.88 8.44 -11.76
N SER A 233 -2.95 8.48 -10.43
CA SER A 233 -3.76 9.45 -9.68
C SER A 233 -3.28 10.88 -9.89
N THR A 234 -1.97 11.09 -10.00
CA THR A 234 -1.36 12.40 -10.30
C THR A 234 -1.64 12.81 -11.74
N CYS A 235 -1.68 11.84 -12.65
CA CYS A 235 -1.97 12.07 -14.07
C CYS A 235 -3.48 12.14 -14.37
N ALA A 236 -4.38 11.92 -13.42
CA ALA A 236 -5.82 11.78 -13.70
C ALA A 236 -6.43 13.00 -14.46
N ASP A 237 -5.91 14.19 -14.22
CA ASP A 237 -6.33 15.44 -14.86
C ASP A 237 -5.64 15.70 -16.22
N ALA A 238 -4.67 14.86 -16.61
CA ALA A 238 -3.95 14.97 -17.86
C ALA A 238 -4.91 14.83 -19.05
N PRO A 239 -4.62 15.51 -20.19
CA PRO A 239 -5.53 15.53 -21.35
C PRO A 239 -5.84 14.14 -21.89
N VAL A 240 -4.93 13.18 -21.75
CA VAL A 240 -5.15 11.78 -22.16
C VAL A 240 -6.28 11.10 -21.37
N PHE A 241 -6.54 11.52 -20.14
CA PHE A 241 -7.62 10.97 -19.31
C PHE A 241 -8.83 11.90 -19.25
N ALA A 242 -8.63 13.20 -19.02
CA ALA A 242 -9.71 14.15 -18.82
C ALA A 242 -10.49 14.51 -20.09
N LYS A 243 -9.83 14.64 -21.25
CA LYS A 243 -10.49 15.06 -22.51
C LYS A 243 -11.12 13.91 -23.29
N CYS A 244 -10.72 12.68 -23.02
CA CYS A 244 -11.19 11.51 -23.76
C CYS A 244 -11.89 10.57 -22.79
N GLU A 245 -13.22 10.67 -22.79
CA GLU A 245 -14.08 9.90 -21.90
C GLU A 245 -13.75 8.41 -21.93
N GLY A 246 -13.55 7.84 -20.75
CA GLY A 246 -13.48 6.40 -20.55
C GLY A 246 -12.10 5.76 -20.56
N ARG A 247 -10.99 6.44 -20.91
CA ARG A 247 -9.65 5.80 -20.84
C ARG A 247 -9.26 5.43 -19.41
N LEU A 248 -9.42 6.37 -18.48
CA LEU A 248 -9.12 6.14 -17.08
C LEU A 248 -10.07 5.10 -16.48
N LYS A 249 -11.37 5.19 -16.80
CA LYS A 249 -12.35 4.16 -16.41
C LYS A 249 -11.93 2.78 -16.92
N ARG A 250 -11.56 2.66 -18.19
CA ARG A 250 -11.13 1.39 -18.79
C ARG A 250 -9.89 0.81 -18.09
N LEU A 251 -8.92 1.65 -17.73
CA LEU A 251 -7.76 1.22 -16.95
C LEU A 251 -8.18 0.72 -15.57
N VAL A 252 -9.09 1.43 -14.88
CA VAL A 252 -9.65 0.98 -13.60
C VAL A 252 -10.41 -0.33 -13.76
N ASP A 253 -11.24 -0.48 -14.79
CA ASP A 253 -11.98 -1.70 -15.06
C ASP A 253 -11.02 -2.89 -15.31
N MET A 254 -9.91 -2.69 -16.02
CA MET A 254 -8.84 -3.70 -16.19
C MET A 254 -8.21 -4.11 -14.86
N LEU A 255 -7.91 -3.13 -14.00
CA LEU A 255 -7.34 -3.39 -12.67
C LEU A 255 -8.32 -4.17 -11.77
N ILE A 256 -9.61 -3.81 -11.81
CA ILE A 256 -10.67 -4.54 -11.09
C ILE A 256 -10.80 -5.96 -11.64
N SER A 257 -10.81 -6.12 -12.97
CA SER A 257 -10.83 -7.44 -13.63
C SER A 257 -9.71 -8.32 -13.08
N LYS A 258 -8.49 -7.79 -13.01
CA LYS A 258 -7.33 -8.52 -12.48
C LYS A 258 -7.50 -8.91 -11.01
N CYS A 259 -8.07 -8.05 -10.18
CA CYS A 259 -8.38 -8.38 -8.79
C CYS A 259 -9.47 -9.47 -8.65
N VAL A 260 -10.47 -9.46 -9.53
CA VAL A 260 -11.69 -10.27 -9.42
C VAL A 260 -11.55 -11.64 -10.10
N GLU A 261 -10.98 -11.69 -11.30
CA GLU A 261 -10.96 -12.86 -12.21
C GLU A 261 -9.84 -13.87 -11.93
N GLU A 262 -8.86 -13.54 -11.09
CA GLU A 262 -7.82 -14.51 -10.71
C GLU A 262 -8.42 -15.56 -9.74
N GLU A 263 -8.97 -16.62 -10.34
CA GLU A 263 -9.42 -17.86 -9.69
C GLU A 263 -8.22 -18.72 -9.30
N ASP A 264 -8.01 -18.84 -7.98
CA ASP A 264 -7.56 -20.03 -7.25
C ASP A 264 -6.77 -21.11 -8.03
N GLU A 265 -5.58 -20.80 -8.52
CA GLU A 265 -4.57 -21.81 -8.86
C GLU A 265 -3.21 -21.33 -8.36
N GLU A 266 -2.63 -22.06 -7.40
CA GLU A 266 -1.21 -22.10 -6.96
C GLU A 266 -0.27 -21.02 -7.52
N ASN A 267 -0.59 -19.74 -7.31
CA ASN A 267 0.22 -18.64 -7.81
C ASN A 267 1.13 -18.16 -6.69
N ASP A 268 2.44 -18.12 -6.95
CA ASP A 268 3.45 -17.53 -6.07
C ASP A 268 3.20 -16.03 -5.77
N ASP A 269 2.19 -15.41 -6.41
CA ASP A 269 1.80 -14.01 -6.26
C ASP A 269 0.55 -13.77 -5.37
N ILE A 270 0.04 -14.78 -4.65
CA ILE A 270 -1.17 -14.63 -3.80
C ILE A 270 -1.05 -13.44 -2.82
N ASP A 271 0.11 -13.28 -2.19
CA ASP A 271 0.37 -12.17 -1.26
C ASP A 271 0.27 -10.81 -1.96
N LEU A 272 0.82 -10.70 -3.17
CA LEU A 272 0.74 -9.47 -3.97
C LEU A 272 -0.71 -9.12 -4.29
N ILE A 273 -1.54 -10.10 -4.66
CA ILE A 273 -2.94 -9.85 -4.99
C ILE A 273 -3.73 -9.45 -3.72
N ASN A 274 -3.39 -10.02 -2.58
CA ASN A 274 -3.99 -9.68 -1.29
C ASN A 274 -3.61 -8.27 -0.82
N GLU A 275 -2.46 -7.74 -1.24
CA GLU A 275 -2.07 -6.34 -1.05
C GLU A 275 -2.68 -5.39 -2.09
N LEU A 276 -2.76 -5.84 -3.34
CA LEU A 276 -3.27 -5.07 -4.48
C LEU A 276 -4.71 -4.60 -4.27
N GLY A 277 -5.59 -5.47 -3.77
CA GLY A 277 -7.01 -5.16 -3.57
C GLY A 277 -7.28 -3.93 -2.69
N PRO A 278 -6.79 -3.90 -1.43
CA PRO A 278 -6.90 -2.72 -0.55
C PRO A 278 -6.29 -1.44 -1.13
N LEU A 279 -5.14 -1.57 -1.82
CA LEU A 279 -4.49 -0.44 -2.49
C LEU A 279 -5.36 0.10 -3.64
N LEU A 280 -5.95 -0.80 -4.43
CA LEU A 280 -6.83 -0.45 -5.54
C LEU A 280 -8.10 0.26 -5.05
N ILE A 281 -8.72 -0.20 -3.95
CA ILE A 281 -9.88 0.48 -3.34
C ILE A 281 -9.48 1.90 -2.92
N THR A 282 -8.33 2.06 -2.27
CA THR A 282 -7.82 3.38 -1.85
C THR A 282 -7.59 4.31 -3.05
N PHE A 283 -7.02 3.79 -4.13
CA PHE A 283 -6.82 4.51 -5.38
C PHE A 283 -8.15 4.93 -6.02
N ILE A 284 -9.13 4.02 -6.09
CA ILE A 284 -10.48 4.30 -6.61
C ILE A 284 -11.16 5.40 -5.79
N ASN A 285 -11.07 5.38 -4.46
CA ASN A 285 -11.60 6.44 -3.60
C ASN A 285 -11.07 7.82 -4.00
N GLY A 286 -9.74 7.93 -4.20
CA GLY A 286 -9.11 9.16 -4.64
C GLY A 286 -9.60 9.64 -6.01
N LEU A 287 -9.78 8.73 -6.97
CA LEU A 287 -10.31 9.07 -8.29
C LEU A 287 -11.79 9.51 -8.23
N LEU A 288 -12.61 8.86 -7.41
CA LEU A 288 -14.02 9.21 -7.20
C LEU A 288 -14.16 10.58 -6.54
N GLN A 289 -13.33 10.89 -5.54
CA GLN A 289 -13.32 12.20 -4.88
C GLN A 289 -12.97 13.34 -5.84
N LYS A 290 -12.08 13.08 -6.80
CA LYS A 290 -11.74 14.01 -7.89
C LYS A 290 -12.81 14.08 -8.98
N GLY A 291 -13.78 13.16 -9.00
CA GLY A 291 -14.75 13.02 -10.10
C GLY A 291 -14.12 12.51 -11.41
N ALA A 292 -12.94 11.89 -11.35
CA ALA A 292 -12.18 11.45 -12.53
C ALA A 292 -12.75 10.17 -13.16
N ILE A 293 -13.53 9.39 -12.41
CA ILE A 293 -14.23 8.19 -12.88
C ILE A 293 -15.68 8.19 -12.41
N PRO A 294 -16.61 7.58 -13.17
CA PRO A 294 -18.00 7.45 -12.75
C PRO A 294 -18.16 6.40 -11.64
N LYS A 295 -19.25 6.51 -10.89
CA LYS A 295 -19.63 5.51 -9.89
C LYS A 295 -20.16 4.25 -10.57
N ASP A 296 -19.66 3.08 -10.17
CA ASP A 296 -20.10 1.78 -10.66
C ASP A 296 -20.34 0.84 -9.48
N ALA A 297 -21.55 0.91 -8.92
CA ALA A 297 -21.89 0.18 -7.70
C ALA A 297 -21.68 -1.33 -7.84
N TYR A 298 -22.00 -1.91 -9.00
CA TYR A 298 -21.86 -3.34 -9.23
C TYR A 298 -20.40 -3.80 -9.23
N LEU A 299 -19.53 -3.10 -9.96
CA LEU A 299 -18.10 -3.44 -10.00
C LEU A 299 -17.44 -3.21 -8.64
N PHE A 300 -17.78 -2.13 -7.95
CA PHE A 300 -17.23 -1.84 -6.62
C PHE A 300 -17.71 -2.82 -5.56
N THR A 301 -18.98 -3.26 -5.61
CA THR A 301 -19.47 -4.37 -4.79
C THR A 301 -18.61 -5.61 -5.02
N LYS A 302 -18.43 -6.05 -6.27
CA LYS A 302 -17.61 -7.24 -6.60
C LYS A 302 -16.17 -7.13 -6.13
N LEU A 303 -15.56 -5.96 -6.27
CA LEU A 303 -14.20 -5.71 -5.80
C LEU A 303 -14.10 -5.90 -4.28
N ILE A 304 -15.00 -5.26 -3.52
CA ILE A 304 -15.04 -5.41 -2.06
C ILE A 304 -15.28 -6.87 -1.70
N GLU A 305 -16.25 -7.53 -2.34
CA GLU A 305 -16.54 -8.95 -2.12
C GLU A 305 -15.27 -9.80 -2.27
N ARG A 306 -14.55 -9.68 -3.39
CA ARG A 306 -13.35 -10.50 -3.63
C ARG A 306 -12.24 -10.21 -2.61
N VAL A 307 -12.01 -8.96 -2.25
CA VAL A 307 -10.98 -8.57 -1.26
C VAL A 307 -11.24 -9.19 0.10
N PHE A 308 -12.49 -9.20 0.57
CA PHE A 308 -12.83 -9.73 1.91
C PHE A 308 -13.17 -11.22 1.90
N LEU A 309 -13.55 -11.82 0.76
CA LEU A 309 -13.85 -13.25 0.65
C LEU A 309 -12.60 -14.11 0.86
N ARG A 310 -11.42 -13.64 0.42
CA ARG A 310 -10.15 -14.38 0.53
C ARG A 310 -9.68 -14.57 1.97
N ARG A 311 -10.02 -13.65 2.87
CA ARG A 311 -9.70 -13.67 4.32
C ARG A 311 -8.22 -13.74 4.72
N ASP A 312 -7.30 -13.81 3.76
CA ASP A 312 -5.85 -13.90 4.00
C ASP A 312 -5.16 -12.56 3.74
N PHE A 313 -5.17 -11.67 4.74
CA PHE A 313 -4.37 -10.45 4.69
C PHE A 313 -2.94 -10.70 5.20
N PRO A 314 -1.89 -10.15 4.55
CA PRO A 314 -0.50 -10.40 4.97
C PRO A 314 -0.19 -9.84 6.37
N SER A 315 -0.93 -8.81 6.80
CA SER A 315 -0.78 -8.24 8.14
C SER A 315 -2.07 -7.58 8.63
N LEU A 316 -2.20 -7.46 9.97
CA LEU A 316 -3.27 -6.69 10.61
C LEU A 316 -3.32 -5.22 10.16
N ARG A 317 -2.18 -4.65 9.74
CA ARG A 317 -2.13 -3.28 9.23
C ARG A 317 -2.85 -3.18 7.88
N ILE A 318 -2.60 -4.14 6.99
CA ILE A 318 -3.21 -4.18 5.64
C ILE A 318 -4.70 -4.47 5.76
N GLN A 319 -5.12 -5.38 6.65
CA GLN A 319 -6.53 -5.60 6.96
C GLN A 319 -7.22 -4.29 7.41
N LYS A 320 -6.60 -3.50 8.29
CA LYS A 320 -7.18 -2.22 8.73
C LYS A 320 -7.30 -1.21 7.58
N ILE A 321 -6.31 -1.13 6.70
CA ILE A 321 -6.35 -0.27 5.50
C ILE A 321 -7.48 -0.73 4.58
N ALA A 322 -7.63 -2.04 4.37
CA ALA A 322 -8.72 -2.62 3.58
C ALA A 322 -10.09 -2.23 4.17
N GLU A 323 -10.29 -2.42 5.47
CA GLU A 323 -11.52 -2.04 6.16
C GLU A 323 -11.82 -0.54 6.02
N GLN A 324 -10.83 0.33 6.26
CA GLN A 324 -11.01 1.78 6.18
C GLN A 324 -11.30 2.26 4.76
N SER A 325 -10.54 1.78 3.78
CA SER A 325 -10.71 2.16 2.37
C SER A 325 -12.05 1.65 1.82
N ALA A 326 -12.48 0.44 2.19
CA ALA A 326 -13.79 -0.07 1.81
C ALA A 326 -14.93 0.73 2.43
N VAL A 327 -14.84 1.10 3.72
CA VAL A 327 -15.83 1.98 4.37
C VAL A 327 -15.90 3.34 3.68
N GLU A 328 -14.77 3.90 3.28
CA GLU A 328 -14.75 5.15 2.51
C GLU A 328 -15.41 4.99 1.12
N LEU A 329 -15.17 3.88 0.42
CA LEU A 329 -15.82 3.58 -0.85
C LEU A 329 -17.34 3.49 -0.70
N LEU A 330 -17.83 2.85 0.37
CA LEU A 330 -19.26 2.78 0.71
C LEU A 330 -19.89 4.14 1.02
N ARG A 331 -19.10 5.12 1.50
CA ARG A 331 -19.58 6.50 1.71
C ARG A 331 -19.66 7.27 0.40
N LEU A 332 -18.70 7.05 -0.49
CA LEU A 332 -18.66 7.72 -1.80
C LEU A 332 -19.74 7.16 -2.75
N VAL A 333 -20.06 5.88 -2.63
CA VAL A 333 -21.03 5.17 -3.49
C VAL A 333 -22.07 4.46 -2.61
N PRO A 334 -23.11 5.17 -2.14
CA PRO A 334 -24.15 4.61 -1.28
C PRO A 334 -25.02 3.56 -1.99
N GLU A 335 -24.97 3.47 -3.31
CA GLU A 335 -25.71 2.49 -4.12
C GLU A 335 -25.08 1.09 -4.09
N ILE A 336 -23.92 0.92 -3.46
CA ILE A 336 -23.27 -0.39 -3.27
C ILE A 336 -24.17 -1.31 -2.44
N ASP A 337 -24.28 -2.56 -2.87
CA ASP A 337 -25.09 -3.59 -2.20
C ASP A 337 -24.52 -3.93 -0.80
N LEU A 338 -25.12 -3.33 0.23
CA LEU A 338 -24.72 -3.53 1.62
C LEU A 338 -25.06 -4.93 2.15
N ASP A 339 -26.05 -5.62 1.58
CA ASP A 339 -26.44 -6.96 2.04
C ASP A 339 -25.34 -7.98 1.73
N LYS A 340 -24.86 -7.97 0.48
CA LYS A 340 -23.76 -8.86 0.07
C LYS A 340 -22.47 -8.63 0.84
N ILE A 341 -22.13 -7.36 1.10
CA ILE A 341 -20.93 -7.04 1.87
C ILE A 341 -21.08 -7.52 3.32
N LEU A 342 -22.28 -7.39 3.90
CA LEU A 342 -22.55 -7.85 5.26
C LEU A 342 -22.46 -9.38 5.37
N GLU A 343 -22.96 -10.12 4.38
CA GLU A 343 -22.85 -11.59 4.32
C GLU A 343 -21.40 -12.08 4.40
N ILE A 344 -20.47 -11.35 3.76
CA ILE A 344 -19.03 -11.68 3.78
C ILE A 344 -18.38 -11.24 5.09
N ALA A 345 -18.77 -10.09 5.65
CA ALA A 345 -18.12 -9.49 6.81
C ALA A 345 -18.61 -10.01 8.17
N GLN A 346 -19.79 -10.64 8.24
CA GLN A 346 -20.34 -11.19 9.48
C GLN A 346 -19.58 -12.42 10.05
N PRO A 347 -19.16 -13.43 9.25
CA PRO A 347 -18.50 -14.63 9.77
C PRO A 347 -17.11 -14.37 10.38
N VAL A 348 -16.39 -13.36 9.88
CA VAL A 348 -15.13 -12.87 10.46
C VAL A 348 -15.33 -11.37 10.68
N PRO A 349 -15.55 -10.88 11.91
CA PRO A 349 -16.05 -9.54 12.12
C PRO A 349 -15.01 -8.48 11.74
N TYR A 350 -15.08 -8.01 10.48
CA TYR A 350 -14.43 -6.79 10.01
C TYR A 350 -15.17 -5.61 10.62
N ILE A 351 -14.74 -5.22 11.82
CA ILE A 351 -15.52 -4.36 12.72
C ILE A 351 -15.89 -3.05 12.04
N HIS A 352 -14.98 -2.41 11.31
CA HIS A 352 -15.26 -1.08 10.75
C HIS A 352 -16.30 -1.15 9.63
N LEU A 353 -16.26 -2.21 8.81
CA LEU A 353 -17.24 -2.48 7.76
C LEU A 353 -18.62 -2.76 8.37
N CYS A 354 -18.69 -3.75 9.26
CA CYS A 354 -19.92 -4.08 9.98
C CYS A 354 -20.48 -2.87 10.71
N ALA A 355 -19.62 -2.12 11.41
CA ALA A 355 -20.01 -0.95 12.16
C ALA A 355 -20.62 0.14 11.26
N TYR A 356 -20.01 0.39 10.11
CA TYR A 356 -20.55 1.31 9.13
C TYR A 356 -21.94 0.87 8.65
N ILE A 357 -22.07 -0.39 8.21
CA ILE A 357 -23.33 -0.95 7.68
C ILE A 357 -24.44 -0.86 8.74
N PHE A 358 -24.19 -1.32 9.97
CA PHE A 358 -25.19 -1.25 11.04
C PHE A 358 -25.52 0.18 11.45
N THR A 359 -24.57 1.11 11.35
CA THR A 359 -24.84 2.53 11.60
C THR A 359 -25.77 3.10 10.54
N VAL A 360 -25.54 2.82 9.26
CA VAL A 360 -26.38 3.27 8.14
C VAL A 360 -27.78 2.65 8.20
N ARG A 361 -27.89 1.38 8.63
CA ARG A 361 -29.17 0.68 8.80
C ARG A 361 -29.91 0.98 10.10
N CYS A 362 -29.34 1.81 10.98
CA CYS A 362 -29.85 2.07 12.33
C CYS A 362 -30.00 0.79 13.20
N GLU A 363 -29.20 -0.25 12.92
CA GLU A 363 -29.19 -1.53 13.63
C GLU A 363 -28.20 -1.50 14.82
N TYR A 364 -28.40 -0.53 15.72
CA TYR A 364 -27.47 -0.26 16.82
C TYR A 364 -27.28 -1.45 17.78
N PHE A 365 -28.26 -2.34 17.89
CA PHE A 365 -28.15 -3.55 18.71
C PHE A 365 -27.02 -4.47 18.23
N LYS A 366 -27.01 -4.82 16.94
CA LYS A 366 -25.98 -5.68 16.33
C LYS A 366 -24.60 -4.98 16.33
N LEU A 367 -24.60 -3.67 16.15
CA LEU A 367 -23.41 -2.83 16.30
C LEU A 367 -22.78 -3.01 17.68
N PHE A 368 -23.58 -2.92 18.75
CA PHE A 368 -23.09 -3.14 20.12
C PHE A 368 -22.59 -4.56 20.34
N GLU A 369 -23.29 -5.58 19.86
CA GLU A 369 -22.86 -6.98 19.97
C GLU A 369 -21.47 -7.22 19.35
N ILE A 370 -21.18 -6.63 18.18
CA ILE A 370 -19.88 -6.81 17.51
C ILE A 370 -18.76 -6.10 18.25
N PHE A 371 -18.98 -4.85 18.69
CA PHE A 371 -17.99 -4.13 19.49
C PHE A 371 -17.72 -4.82 20.84
N LEU A 372 -18.72 -5.50 21.39
CA LEU A 372 -18.58 -6.27 22.62
C LEU A 372 -17.99 -7.67 22.32
N ALA A 373 -18.19 -8.28 21.16
CA ALA A 373 -17.53 -9.55 20.86
C ALA A 373 -15.99 -9.41 20.77
N ASN A 374 -15.45 -8.22 20.46
CA ASN A 374 -14.03 -8.05 20.19
C ASN A 374 -13.19 -7.56 21.40
N PRO A 375 -12.18 -8.32 21.87
CA PRO A 375 -11.35 -7.94 23.01
C PRO A 375 -10.20 -6.97 22.68
N LEU A 376 -9.95 -6.66 21.40
CA LEU A 376 -8.75 -5.93 20.94
C LEU A 376 -8.98 -4.45 20.60
N GLU A 377 -10.23 -4.00 20.44
CA GLU A 377 -10.55 -2.59 20.21
C GLU A 377 -10.48 -1.80 21.54
N PRO A 378 -9.79 -0.65 21.59
CA PRO A 378 -9.72 0.15 22.80
C PRO A 378 -11.10 0.71 23.16
N PHE A 379 -11.48 0.63 24.44
CA PHE A 379 -12.73 1.19 24.99
C PHE A 379 -13.00 2.66 24.61
N SER A 380 -11.97 3.40 24.16
CA SER A 380 -12.09 4.74 23.59
C SER A 380 -12.87 4.80 22.27
N SER A 381 -12.72 3.81 21.39
CA SER A 381 -13.48 3.72 20.13
C SER A 381 -14.97 3.52 20.42
N PHE A 382 -15.27 2.63 21.38
CA PHE A 382 -16.62 2.40 21.89
C PHE A 382 -17.25 3.68 22.45
N LYS A 383 -16.48 4.45 23.23
CA LYS A 383 -16.94 5.74 23.78
C LYS A 383 -17.29 6.76 22.70
N ASN A 384 -16.49 6.86 21.65
CA ASN A 384 -16.74 7.78 20.54
C ASN A 384 -17.95 7.35 19.71
N LEU A 385 -18.09 6.05 19.45
CA LEU A 385 -19.27 5.48 18.79
C LEU A 385 -20.55 5.75 19.59
N LEU A 386 -20.50 5.50 20.90
CA LEU A 386 -21.61 5.79 21.81
C LEU A 386 -22.00 7.27 21.69
N ARG A 387 -21.01 8.18 21.77
CA ARG A 387 -21.24 9.61 21.61
C ARG A 387 -21.82 9.99 20.25
N GLN A 388 -21.40 9.35 19.16
CA GLN A 388 -21.89 9.61 17.80
C GLN A 388 -23.35 9.16 17.64
N ILE A 389 -23.71 7.97 18.11
CA ILE A 389 -25.09 7.46 18.13
C ILE A 389 -26.01 8.36 18.98
N LEU A 390 -25.47 8.94 20.06
CA LEU A 390 -26.20 9.84 20.93
C LEU A 390 -26.40 11.24 20.33
N LEU A 391 -25.49 11.68 19.46
CA LEU A 391 -25.60 12.93 18.71
C LEU A 391 -26.47 12.79 17.45
N SER A 392 -26.63 11.58 16.89
CA SER A 392 -27.62 11.29 15.84
C SER A 392 -29.02 11.29 16.45
N MET A 393 -29.62 12.47 16.48
CA MET A 393 -30.78 12.86 17.30
C MET A 393 -32.13 12.26 16.86
N GLU A 394 -32.13 11.16 16.12
CA GLU A 394 -33.33 10.53 15.51
C GLU A 394 -33.78 9.22 16.17
N LEU A 395 -33.10 8.72 17.22
CA LEU A 395 -33.60 7.51 17.90
C LEU A 395 -34.89 7.78 18.69
N CYS A 396 -35.93 7.02 18.38
CA CYS A 396 -37.15 6.90 19.18
C CYS A 396 -36.83 6.49 20.64
N ILE A 397 -37.60 7.00 21.60
CA ILE A 397 -37.38 6.81 23.05
C ILE A 397 -37.40 5.30 23.45
N SER A 398 -38.17 4.48 22.72
CA SER A 398 -38.24 3.03 22.91
C SER A 398 -36.94 2.32 22.52
N MET A 399 -36.38 2.64 21.35
CA MET A 399 -35.09 2.11 20.91
C MET A 399 -33.97 2.50 21.86
N ARG A 400 -33.96 3.76 22.35
CA ARG A 400 -33.00 4.24 23.35
C ARG A 400 -32.95 3.38 24.60
N ARG A 401 -34.11 3.03 25.18
CA ARG A 401 -34.20 2.17 26.38
C ARG A 401 -33.73 0.75 26.08
N ALA A 402 -34.18 0.16 24.96
CA ALA A 402 -33.79 -1.19 24.57
C ALA A 402 -32.27 -1.31 24.34
N THR A 403 -31.66 -0.36 23.63
CA THR A 403 -30.20 -0.31 23.46
C THR A 403 -29.49 -0.14 24.80
N ARG A 404 -29.99 0.72 25.69
CA ARG A 404 -29.39 0.92 27.01
C ARG A 404 -29.41 -0.36 27.84
N ASP A 405 -30.57 -1.00 27.95
CA ASP A 405 -30.74 -2.16 28.81
C ASP A 405 -29.96 -3.38 28.28
N CYS A 406 -29.87 -3.54 26.95
CA CYS A 406 -28.97 -4.52 26.34
C CYS A 406 -27.50 -4.25 26.65
N VAL A 407 -27.01 -3.02 26.40
CA VAL A 407 -25.61 -2.64 26.64
C VAL A 407 -25.25 -2.83 28.11
N VAL A 408 -26.15 -2.47 29.03
CA VAL A 408 -25.96 -2.69 30.47
C VAL A 408 -25.91 -4.19 30.79
N ASN A 409 -26.82 -5.01 30.25
CA ASN A 409 -26.84 -6.45 30.52
C ASN A 409 -25.59 -7.16 29.98
N GLU A 410 -25.15 -6.85 28.76
CA GLU A 410 -23.93 -7.40 28.16
C GLU A 410 -22.66 -6.95 28.90
N LEU A 411 -22.55 -5.65 29.24
CA LEU A 411 -21.45 -5.15 30.06
C LEU A 411 -21.40 -5.84 31.43
N MET A 412 -22.57 -6.08 32.05
CA MET A 412 -22.68 -6.81 33.31
C MET A 412 -22.30 -8.28 33.16
N GLN A 413 -22.63 -8.94 32.05
CA GLN A 413 -22.20 -10.32 31.76
C GLN A 413 -20.69 -10.42 31.48
N LYS A 414 -20.12 -9.47 30.75
CA LYS A 414 -18.67 -9.39 30.55
C LYS A 414 -17.94 -9.13 31.86
N TRP A 415 -18.46 -8.20 32.66
CA TRP A 415 -17.92 -7.90 33.98
C TRP A 415 -17.99 -9.12 34.88
N SER A 416 -19.13 -9.83 34.92
CA SER A 416 -19.26 -11.04 35.73
C SER A 416 -18.29 -12.13 35.27
N LYS A 417 -18.07 -12.32 33.97
CA LYS A 417 -17.05 -13.23 33.42
C LYS A 417 -15.62 -12.81 33.77
N LEU A 418 -15.31 -11.50 33.75
CA LEU A 418 -14.00 -10.96 34.17
C LEU A 418 -13.79 -11.07 35.69
N ALA A 419 -14.84 -10.85 36.48
CA ALA A 419 -14.83 -10.98 37.94
C ALA A 419 -14.74 -12.45 38.39
N LEU A 420 -15.40 -13.37 37.69
CA LEU A 420 -15.29 -14.82 37.89
C LEU A 420 -13.86 -15.32 37.61
N LYS A 421 -13.20 -14.79 36.57
CA LYS A 421 -11.77 -15.08 36.31
C LYS A 421 -10.83 -14.57 37.43
N SER A 422 -11.22 -13.55 38.18
CA SER A 422 -10.50 -13.14 39.40
C SER A 422 -10.89 -13.95 40.65
N SER A 423 -12.14 -14.39 40.79
CA SER A 423 -12.61 -15.21 41.93
C SER A 423 -12.15 -16.67 41.87
N CYS A 424 -12.15 -17.31 40.70
CA CYS A 424 -11.63 -18.69 40.53
C CYS A 424 -10.12 -18.81 40.78
N LYS A 425 -9.40 -17.68 40.92
CA LYS A 425 -8.00 -17.64 41.36
C LYS A 425 -7.84 -17.57 42.88
N ILE A 426 -8.88 -17.13 43.60
CA ILE A 426 -8.88 -17.06 45.07
C ILE A 426 -9.22 -18.44 45.67
N GLU A 427 -10.15 -19.19 45.05
CA GLU A 427 -10.53 -20.53 45.53
C GLU A 427 -9.46 -21.61 45.27
N LYS A 428 -8.62 -21.48 44.24
CA LYS A 428 -7.52 -22.43 43.98
C LYS A 428 -6.32 -22.33 44.93
N ASN A 429 -6.32 -21.36 45.86
CA ASN A 429 -5.24 -21.17 46.83
C ASN A 429 -5.62 -21.61 48.27
N ILE A 430 -6.79 -22.23 48.50
CA ILE A 430 -7.26 -22.58 49.86
C ILE A 430 -7.42 -24.10 50.08
N GLY A 431 -7.17 -24.96 49.08
CA GLY A 431 -7.27 -26.41 49.26
C GLY A 431 -6.04 -27.15 48.76
N ASN A 432 -5.10 -27.46 49.66
CA ASN A 432 -4.37 -28.74 49.76
C ASN A 432 -3.17 -28.59 50.70
N ASP A 433 -3.42 -28.71 52.00
CA ASP A 433 -2.45 -29.20 52.98
C ASP A 433 -3.12 -30.41 53.66
N ASP A 434 -2.62 -31.63 53.42
CA ASP A 434 -2.35 -32.64 54.45
C ASP A 434 -2.02 -34.05 53.88
N SER A 435 -0.79 -34.49 54.21
CA SER A 435 -0.37 -35.83 54.68
C SER A 435 -0.28 -37.07 53.75
N SER A 436 0.99 -37.56 53.63
CA SER A 436 1.52 -38.96 53.75
C SER A 436 0.92 -40.12 52.91
N SER A 437 1.62 -41.14 52.40
CA SER A 437 3.01 -41.65 52.46
C SER A 437 3.12 -42.91 51.57
N ASP A 438 4.30 -43.16 50.97
CA ASP A 438 4.93 -44.43 50.49
C ASP A 438 4.19 -45.33 49.44
N SER A 439 4.79 -45.93 48.39
CA SER A 439 6.13 -46.52 48.18
C SER A 439 6.40 -46.89 46.69
N SER A 440 7.69 -46.90 46.28
CA SER A 440 8.39 -47.69 45.21
C SER A 440 7.85 -47.74 43.75
N SER A 441 8.61 -47.70 42.65
CA SER A 441 10.04 -47.94 42.35
C SER A 441 10.42 -47.45 40.93
N ASP A 442 11.66 -46.95 40.79
CA ASP A 442 12.62 -47.02 39.67
C ASP A 442 12.25 -46.64 38.21
N SER A 443 12.78 -45.52 37.72
CA SER A 443 14.08 -45.46 37.01
C SER A 443 14.26 -44.10 36.27
N THR A 444 15.44 -43.50 36.44
CA THR A 444 15.91 -42.13 36.10
C THR A 444 16.59 -42.07 34.71
N PRO A 445 17.17 -40.93 34.24
CA PRO A 445 16.75 -39.51 34.17
C PRO A 445 16.92 -38.92 32.72
N PRO A 446 16.74 -37.60 32.49
CA PRO A 446 17.82 -36.90 31.79
C PRO A 446 18.16 -35.50 32.33
N LEU A 447 19.44 -35.16 32.20
CA LEU A 447 20.11 -33.93 32.64
C LEU A 447 19.74 -32.69 31.79
N GLU A 448 19.06 -31.75 32.44
CA GLU A 448 19.47 -30.35 32.67
C GLU A 448 20.24 -29.58 31.56
N ARG A 449 19.57 -28.61 30.91
CA ARG A 449 19.77 -27.14 31.06
C ARG A 449 19.46 -26.35 29.78
N LEU A 450 18.27 -25.77 29.71
CA LEU A 450 18.05 -24.47 29.04
C LEU A 450 17.19 -23.60 29.96
N ARG A 451 17.82 -22.54 30.49
CA ARG A 451 17.22 -21.51 31.33
C ARG A 451 16.10 -20.81 30.58
N ILE A 452 14.85 -21.18 30.87
CA ILE A 452 13.69 -20.32 30.58
C ILE A 452 13.49 -19.42 31.81
N ARG A 453 13.88 -18.15 31.68
CA ARG A 453 13.38 -17.09 32.56
C ARG A 453 11.86 -17.06 32.39
N LYS A 454 11.12 -17.57 33.38
CA LYS A 454 9.70 -17.29 33.58
C LYS A 454 9.53 -15.78 33.73
N VAL A 455 9.28 -15.08 32.63
CA VAL A 455 8.63 -13.77 32.67
C VAL A 455 7.12 -14.06 32.75
N ASN A 456 6.63 -14.25 33.98
CA ASN A 456 5.20 -14.15 34.24
C ASN A 456 4.81 -12.67 34.18
N SER A 457 4.73 -12.09 32.97
CA SER A 457 4.01 -10.83 32.75
C SER A 457 2.54 -11.17 32.50
N ILE A 458 1.84 -11.38 33.61
CA ILE A 458 0.39 -11.63 33.68
C ILE A 458 -0.34 -10.33 33.28
N PRO A 459 -1.37 -10.36 32.40
CA PRO A 459 -2.23 -9.19 32.23
C PRO A 459 -3.12 -9.06 33.47
N THR A 460 -2.71 -8.21 34.41
CA THR A 460 -3.56 -7.67 35.46
C THR A 460 -4.47 -6.62 34.84
N ILE A 461 -5.77 -6.68 35.13
CA ILE A 461 -6.75 -5.66 34.72
C ILE A 461 -6.18 -4.30 35.12
N THR A 462 -5.92 -3.44 34.14
CA THR A 462 -5.25 -2.15 34.42
C THR A 462 -6.26 -1.18 35.03
N ASN A 463 -5.82 -0.30 35.93
CA ASN A 463 -6.69 0.77 36.47
C ASN A 463 -7.33 1.63 35.34
N LYS A 464 -6.68 1.71 34.18
CA LYS A 464 -7.21 2.34 32.96
C LYS A 464 -8.46 1.65 32.41
N GLU A 465 -8.54 0.32 32.43
CA GLU A 465 -9.72 -0.43 31.96
C GLU A 465 -10.92 -0.22 32.89
N ARG A 466 -10.71 -0.27 34.22
CA ARG A 466 -11.76 0.04 35.21
C ARG A 466 -12.29 1.47 35.07
N GLN A 467 -11.39 2.43 34.89
CA GLN A 467 -11.77 3.82 34.64
C GLN A 467 -12.53 3.99 33.32
N SER A 468 -12.09 3.31 32.26
CA SER A 468 -12.76 3.35 30.95
C SER A 468 -14.19 2.82 31.03
N ILE A 469 -14.40 1.68 31.69
CA ILE A 469 -15.74 1.10 31.86
C ILE A 469 -16.63 2.00 32.72
N SER A 470 -16.11 2.53 33.83
CA SER A 470 -16.84 3.49 34.68
C SER A 470 -17.24 4.76 33.91
N THR A 471 -16.38 5.25 33.02
CA THR A 471 -16.72 6.38 32.14
C THR A 471 -17.80 6.03 31.12
N VAL A 472 -17.80 4.82 30.57
CA VAL A 472 -18.85 4.34 29.65
C VAL A 472 -20.20 4.27 30.35
N PHE A 473 -20.27 3.69 31.56
CA PHE A 473 -21.49 3.68 32.36
C PHE A 473 -21.99 5.09 32.67
N ARG A 474 -21.08 6.01 33.04
CA ARG A 474 -21.44 7.41 33.31
C ARG A 474 -21.94 8.14 32.07
N GLU A 475 -21.37 7.89 30.89
CA GLU A 475 -21.85 8.46 29.63
C GLU A 475 -23.19 7.84 29.19
N LEU A 476 -23.40 6.53 29.38
CA LEU A 476 -24.70 5.87 29.19
C LEU A 476 -25.78 6.47 30.10
N GLU A 477 -25.47 6.72 31.38
CA GLU A 477 -26.38 7.35 32.33
C GLU A 477 -26.72 8.80 31.95
N LYS A 478 -25.75 9.58 31.50
CA LYS A 478 -25.97 10.95 31.01
C LYS A 478 -26.79 10.99 29.74
N ALA A 479 -26.60 10.01 28.87
CA ALA A 479 -27.21 10.00 27.55
C ALA A 479 -28.63 9.42 27.52
N PHE A 480 -28.96 8.59 28.51
CA PHE A 480 -30.29 8.06 28.73
C PHE A 480 -30.80 8.48 30.12
N PRO A 481 -31.07 9.78 30.35
CA PRO A 481 -31.57 10.25 31.63
C PRO A 481 -32.96 9.65 31.89
N LEU A 482 -33.06 8.84 32.94
CA LEU A 482 -34.34 8.32 33.43
C LEU A 482 -35.14 9.47 34.04
N CYS A 483 -36.34 9.74 33.53
CA CYS A 483 -37.35 10.41 34.36
C CYS A 483 -37.74 9.45 35.51
N THR A 484 -37.21 9.77 36.70
CA THR A 484 -37.68 9.49 38.07
C THR A 484 -37.88 8.04 38.54
N SER A 485 -36.94 7.59 39.41
CA SER A 485 -37.11 7.05 40.78
C SER A 485 -36.18 5.85 41.10
N PRO A 486 -35.87 5.59 42.40
CA PRO A 486 -34.63 5.98 43.07
C PRO A 486 -33.42 5.06 42.80
N ARG A 487 -32.21 5.61 43.02
CA ARG A 487 -30.90 4.97 42.86
C ARG A 487 -30.79 3.64 43.62
N PRO A 488 -30.27 2.56 43.01
CA PRO A 488 -29.66 1.49 43.78
C PRO A 488 -28.23 1.93 44.13
N THR A 489 -28.01 2.28 45.38
CA THR A 489 -26.66 2.50 45.91
C THR A 489 -25.88 1.18 45.84
N ILE A 490 -24.63 1.24 45.37
CA ILE A 490 -23.73 0.09 45.10
C ILE A 490 -23.62 -0.91 46.27
N SER A 491 -23.98 -0.51 47.50
CA SER A 491 -24.00 -1.36 48.69
C SER A 491 -25.09 -2.46 48.69
N CYS A 492 -26.17 -2.34 47.91
CA CYS A 492 -27.29 -3.30 47.98
C CYS A 492 -27.03 -4.65 47.28
N LEU A 493 -26.01 -4.76 46.42
CA LEU A 493 -25.73 -6.01 45.69
C LEU A 493 -24.76 -6.95 46.44
N LEU A 494 -24.12 -6.50 47.53
CA LEU A 494 -23.22 -7.34 48.33
C LEU A 494 -23.93 -8.16 49.42
N LEU A 495 -25.17 -7.81 49.79
CA LEU A 495 -25.88 -8.47 50.90
C LEU A 495 -26.79 -9.64 50.48
N LYS A 496 -26.99 -9.89 49.18
CA LYS A 496 -27.84 -11.00 48.70
C LYS A 496 -27.12 -12.35 48.52
N GLN A 497 -25.81 -12.43 48.79
CA GLN A 497 -25.03 -13.68 48.66
C GLN A 497 -24.76 -14.43 49.99
N GLN A 498 -25.24 -13.96 51.15
CA GLN A 498 -24.95 -14.60 52.44
C GLN A 498 -26.11 -15.35 53.12
N SER A 499 -27.28 -15.49 52.50
CA SER A 499 -28.44 -16.12 53.16
C SER A 499 -29.09 -17.27 52.37
N GLN A 500 -28.31 -18.23 51.86
CA GLN A 500 -28.82 -19.55 51.45
C GLN A 500 -27.73 -20.61 51.64
N ASN A 501 -27.52 -21.06 52.88
CA ASN A 501 -26.80 -22.30 53.19
C ASN A 501 -27.38 -22.91 54.47
N LEU A 502 -28.29 -23.86 54.32
CA LEU A 502 -28.66 -24.85 55.34
C LEU A 502 -29.28 -26.07 54.61
N PRO A 503 -28.75 -27.29 54.76
CA PRO A 503 -29.21 -28.46 54.02
C PRO A 503 -30.34 -29.19 54.78
N LYS A 504 -31.27 -29.80 54.03
CA LYS A 504 -32.16 -30.86 54.55
C LYS A 504 -32.10 -32.06 53.60
N HIS A 505 -31.32 -33.07 53.98
CA HIS A 505 -31.54 -34.46 53.57
C HIS A 505 -32.06 -35.23 54.78
N GLY A 506 -33.08 -36.07 54.56
CA GLY A 506 -33.69 -36.90 55.59
C GLY A 506 -33.22 -38.37 55.53
N SER A 507 -33.43 -39.08 56.63
CA SER A 507 -33.64 -40.53 56.63
C SER A 507 -34.33 -40.98 57.94
N THR A 508 -35.62 -41.29 57.80
CA THR A 508 -36.38 -42.46 58.30
C THR A 508 -36.24 -43.00 59.74
N SER A 509 -37.44 -43.27 60.31
CA SER A 509 -37.79 -44.19 61.42
C SER A 509 -37.41 -43.67 62.82
N SER A 510 -38.19 -43.77 63.89
CA SER A 510 -39.33 -44.63 64.24
C SER A 510 -40.02 -44.09 65.53
N PHE A 511 -41.24 -44.59 65.78
CA PHE A 511 -42.00 -44.61 67.05
C PHE A 511 -42.64 -43.32 67.64
N ALA A 512 -43.97 -43.42 67.74
CA ALA A 512 -44.93 -42.69 68.59
C ALA A 512 -44.70 -43.00 70.11
N PRO A 513 -45.54 -42.62 71.10
CA PRO A 513 -46.79 -41.84 71.07
C PRO A 513 -46.94 -40.77 72.19
N THR A 514 -47.79 -39.77 71.97
CA THR A 514 -49.06 -39.50 72.71
C THR A 514 -49.65 -38.17 72.24
#